data_AF-A0A6P6K0X5-F1
#
_entry.id   AF-A0A6P6K0X5-F1
#
_cell.length_a   1.000
_cell.length_b   1.000
_cell.length_c   1.000
_cell.angle_alpha   90.00
_cell.angle_beta   90.00
_cell.angle_gamma   90.00
#
_symmetry.space_group_name_H-M   'P 1'
#
loop_
_entity.id
_entity.type
_entity.pdbx_description
1 polymer ?
#
loop_
_entity_poly.entity_id
_entity_poly.type
_entity_poly.pdbx_seq_one_letter_code
_entity_poly.pdbx_strand_id
1 'polypeptide(L)'
;MVICVCLHAQMAELLAAMEKVKQELESMKAKLSSTQQSLAEKEAHLTTLRAERRKHLEEVLEMKQEALLAAISEKDANIALLELSSSKKKTTQDEVALLKREKDRLVHQLKQQTQNRMKLIADNYEDDHLKASNSDQTNHKPSPDQIIPPLIDLNQNRSKLKLYISHLTALCHERDPHILQDLAPPSAYHRSQQDAWEEELQKMSPEQLESELEQCERESAELQEYANSVLQQIADHCPDILEQVVNALEESC
;
A
#
# COMPACT_ATOMS: atom_id res chain seq x y z
N MET A 1 -19.59 -55.17 52.51
CA MET A 1 -20.50 -55.11 51.34
C MET A 1 -21.00 -53.70 51.04
N VAL A 2 -21.62 -52.98 51.99
CA VAL A 2 -22.23 -51.64 51.74
C VAL A 2 -21.25 -50.61 51.15
N ILE A 3 -20.04 -50.47 51.72
CA ILE A 3 -19.01 -49.54 51.23
C ILE A 3 -18.60 -49.85 49.78
N CYS A 4 -18.49 -51.14 49.44
CA CYS A 4 -18.13 -51.57 48.09
C CYS A 4 -19.23 -51.20 47.07
N VAL A 5 -20.51 -51.35 47.43
CA VAL A 5 -21.64 -50.99 46.57
C VAL A 5 -21.71 -49.47 46.35
N CYS A 6 -21.52 -48.67 47.40
CA CYS A 6 -21.48 -47.21 47.27
C CYS A 6 -20.31 -46.74 46.39
N LEU A 7 -19.13 -47.35 46.53
CA LEU A 7 -17.96 -47.02 45.72
C LEU A 7 -18.19 -47.37 44.23
N HIS A 8 -18.79 -48.52 43.94
CA HIS A 8 -19.16 -48.89 42.57
C HIS A 8 -20.18 -47.94 41.96
N ALA A 9 -21.18 -47.49 42.73
CA ALA A 9 -22.15 -46.50 42.27
C ALA A 9 -21.49 -45.14 41.95
N GLN A 10 -20.61 -44.66 42.82
CA GLN A 10 -19.87 -43.41 42.62
C GLN A 10 -18.96 -43.48 41.38
N MET A 11 -18.28 -44.63 41.17
CA MET A 11 -17.45 -44.85 39.98
C MET A 11 -18.27 -44.88 38.69
N ALA A 12 -19.43 -45.53 38.70
CA ALA A 12 -20.32 -45.59 37.53
C ALA A 12 -20.86 -44.19 37.16
N GLU A 13 -21.25 -43.39 38.14
CA GLU A 13 -21.71 -42.02 37.93
C GLU A 13 -20.59 -41.12 37.38
N LEU A 14 -19.37 -41.24 37.92
CA LEU A 14 -18.22 -40.49 37.43
C LEU A 14 -17.85 -40.86 35.98
N LEU A 15 -17.90 -42.15 35.63
CA LEU A 15 -17.67 -42.60 34.25
C LEU A 15 -18.74 -42.05 33.29
N ALA A 16 -20.01 -42.03 33.70
CA ALA A 16 -21.09 -41.46 32.89
C ALA A 16 -20.92 -39.94 32.70
N ALA A 17 -20.53 -39.22 33.76
CA ALA A 17 -20.24 -37.79 33.68
C ALA A 17 -19.04 -37.51 32.76
N MET A 18 -17.98 -38.31 32.84
CA MET A 18 -16.81 -38.19 31.97
C MET A 18 -17.16 -38.42 30.49
N GLU A 19 -17.98 -39.43 30.19
CA GLU A 19 -18.42 -39.70 28.82
C GLU A 19 -19.30 -38.55 28.27
N LYS A 20 -20.16 -37.96 29.12
CA LYS A 20 -20.95 -36.79 28.74
C LYS A 20 -20.07 -35.58 28.39
N VAL A 21 -19.07 -35.27 29.23
CA VAL A 21 -18.11 -34.18 28.96
C VAL A 21 -17.33 -34.43 27.67
N LYS A 22 -16.93 -35.68 27.42
CA LYS A 22 -16.25 -36.06 26.17
C LYS A 22 -17.15 -35.82 24.94
N GLN A 23 -18.43 -36.19 25.01
CA GLN A 23 -19.39 -35.93 23.93
C GLN A 23 -19.64 -34.44 23.71
N GLU A 24 -19.76 -33.66 24.80
CA GLU A 24 -19.88 -32.20 24.72
C GLU A 24 -18.63 -31.56 24.08
N LEU A 25 -17.44 -32.03 24.43
CA LEU A 25 -16.19 -31.58 23.83
C LEU A 25 -16.14 -31.85 22.33
N GLU A 26 -16.50 -33.06 21.88
CA GLU A 26 -16.54 -33.39 20.45
C GLU A 26 -17.61 -32.57 19.71
N SER A 27 -18.77 -32.32 20.34
CA SER A 27 -19.79 -31.42 19.78
C SER A 27 -19.27 -29.98 19.65
N MET A 28 -18.54 -29.48 20.65
CA MET A 28 -17.93 -28.15 20.60
C MET A 28 -16.84 -28.05 19.53
N LYS A 29 -15.99 -29.07 19.36
CA LYS A 29 -15.00 -29.12 18.27
C LYS A 29 -15.64 -29.07 16.89
N ALA A 30 -16.72 -29.83 16.69
CA ALA A 30 -17.44 -29.82 15.42
C ALA A 30 -18.05 -28.44 15.11
N LYS A 31 -18.65 -27.79 16.12
CA LYS A 31 -19.17 -26.42 16.00
C LYS A 31 -18.06 -25.42 15.69
N LEU A 32 -16.94 -25.50 16.41
CA LEU A 32 -15.78 -24.63 16.18
C LEU A 32 -15.28 -24.74 14.74
N SER A 33 -15.07 -25.97 14.25
CA SER A 33 -14.66 -26.22 12.87
C SER A 33 -15.66 -25.62 11.85
N SER A 34 -16.96 -25.82 12.06
CA SER A 34 -17.99 -25.24 11.20
C SER A 34 -17.97 -23.70 11.21
N THR A 35 -17.76 -23.08 12.37
CA THR A 35 -17.64 -21.61 12.45
C THR A 35 -16.38 -21.08 11.80
N GLN A 36 -15.25 -21.79 11.91
CA GLN A 36 -14.00 -21.43 11.25
C GLN A 36 -14.11 -21.51 9.73
N GLN A 37 -14.75 -22.56 9.21
CA GLN A 37 -15.02 -22.68 7.78
C GLN A 37 -15.90 -21.51 7.29
N SER A 38 -16.98 -21.20 8.01
CA SER A 38 -17.86 -20.10 7.63
C SER A 38 -17.14 -18.74 7.65
N LEU A 39 -16.24 -18.52 8.62
CA LEU A 39 -15.41 -17.33 8.69
C LEU A 39 -14.49 -17.23 7.46
N ALA A 40 -13.78 -18.30 7.12
CA ALA A 40 -12.89 -18.34 5.95
C ALA A 40 -13.65 -18.06 4.64
N GLU A 41 -14.86 -18.60 4.48
CA GLU A 41 -15.72 -18.33 3.32
C GLU A 41 -16.11 -16.83 3.24
N LYS A 42 -16.38 -16.20 4.39
CA LYS A 42 -16.69 -14.76 4.45
C LYS A 42 -15.47 -13.89 4.15
N GLU A 43 -14.30 -14.28 4.63
CA GLU A 43 -13.04 -13.59 4.34
C GLU A 43 -12.69 -13.66 2.85
N ALA A 44 -12.82 -14.84 2.24
CA ALA A 44 -12.65 -15.02 0.80
C ALA A 44 -13.62 -14.13 0.02
N HIS A 45 -14.91 -14.13 0.41
CA HIS A 45 -15.92 -13.30 -0.24
C HIS A 45 -15.63 -11.78 -0.11
N LEU A 46 -15.18 -11.33 1.06
CA LEU A 46 -14.78 -9.94 1.26
C LEU A 46 -13.57 -9.55 0.39
N THR A 47 -12.62 -10.46 0.20
CA THR A 47 -11.49 -10.24 -0.70
C THR A 47 -11.95 -10.12 -2.16
N THR A 48 -12.85 -11.00 -2.62
CA THR A 48 -13.46 -10.89 -3.96
C THR A 48 -14.20 -9.56 -4.15
N LEU A 49 -15.07 -9.18 -3.22
CA LEU A 49 -15.83 -7.91 -3.29
C LEU A 49 -14.92 -6.68 -3.33
N ARG A 50 -13.79 -6.70 -2.60
CA ARG A 50 -12.80 -5.62 -2.66
C ARG A 50 -12.16 -5.54 -4.04
N ALA A 51 -11.76 -6.67 -4.62
CA ALA A 51 -11.18 -6.71 -5.96
C ALA A 51 -12.18 -6.23 -7.02
N GLU A 52 -13.44 -6.67 -6.95
CA GLU A 52 -14.52 -6.20 -7.84
C GLU A 52 -14.74 -4.69 -7.71
N ARG A 53 -14.76 -4.15 -6.48
CA ARG A 53 -14.90 -2.71 -6.24
C ARG A 53 -13.75 -1.92 -6.86
N ARG A 54 -12.51 -2.42 -6.79
CA ARG A 54 -11.34 -1.79 -7.42
C ARG A 54 -11.48 -1.78 -8.94
N LYS A 55 -11.78 -2.93 -9.52
CA LYS A 55 -12.01 -3.06 -10.97
C LYS A 55 -13.10 -2.10 -11.45
N HIS A 56 -14.22 -2.03 -10.72
CA HIS A 56 -15.31 -1.14 -11.10
C HIS A 56 -14.92 0.34 -11.02
N LEU A 57 -14.10 0.72 -10.03
CA LEU A 57 -13.57 2.08 -9.94
C LEU A 57 -12.68 2.43 -11.12
N GLU A 58 -11.81 1.50 -11.55
CA GLU A 58 -10.97 1.65 -12.74
C GLU A 58 -11.82 1.84 -14.01
N GLU A 59 -12.81 0.97 -14.23
CA GLU A 59 -13.74 1.04 -15.37
C GLU A 59 -14.47 2.40 -15.41
N VAL A 60 -14.99 2.88 -14.28
CA VAL A 60 -15.68 4.17 -14.21
C VAL A 60 -14.74 5.34 -14.52
N LEU A 61 -13.49 5.29 -14.06
CA LEU A 61 -12.50 6.33 -14.32
C LEU A 61 -12.08 6.35 -15.80
N GLU A 62 -11.94 5.17 -16.42
CA GLU A 62 -11.67 5.03 -17.85
C GLU A 62 -12.82 5.56 -18.70
N MET A 63 -14.06 5.15 -18.42
CA MET A 63 -15.25 5.67 -19.11
C MET A 63 -15.35 7.20 -19.02
N LYS A 64 -15.03 7.79 -17.86
CA LYS A 64 -15.01 9.25 -17.68
C LYS A 64 -13.95 9.91 -18.56
N GLN A 65 -12.77 9.30 -18.67
CA GLN A 65 -11.68 9.79 -19.51
C GLN A 65 -12.07 9.73 -21.00
N GLU A 66 -12.62 8.62 -21.45
CA GLU A 66 -13.11 8.43 -22.82
C GLU A 66 -14.21 9.43 -23.18
N ALA A 67 -15.18 9.65 -22.28
CA ALA A 67 -16.25 10.62 -22.50
C ALA A 67 -15.71 12.06 -22.66
N LEU A 68 -14.70 12.45 -21.86
CA LEU A 68 -14.05 13.76 -21.98
C LEU A 68 -13.28 13.88 -23.31
N LEU A 69 -12.53 12.85 -23.69
CA LEU A 69 -11.81 12.82 -24.97
C LEU A 69 -12.76 12.89 -26.16
N ALA A 70 -13.88 12.16 -26.12
CA ALA A 70 -14.90 12.20 -27.16
C ALA A 70 -15.52 13.61 -27.29
N ALA A 71 -15.85 14.25 -26.16
CA ALA A 71 -16.38 15.62 -26.17
C ALA A 71 -15.37 16.65 -26.71
N ILE A 72 -14.08 16.51 -26.39
CA ILE A 72 -13.01 17.36 -26.95
C ILE A 72 -12.90 17.15 -28.46
N SER A 73 -12.86 15.90 -28.91
CA SER A 73 -12.79 15.54 -30.34
C SER A 73 -13.98 16.10 -31.13
N GLU A 74 -15.19 16.03 -30.57
CA GLU A 74 -16.39 16.65 -31.16
C GLU A 74 -16.23 18.17 -31.30
N LYS A 75 -15.69 18.85 -30.27
CA LYS A 75 -15.43 20.30 -30.32
C LYS A 75 -14.38 20.65 -31.37
N ASP A 76 -13.31 19.87 -31.49
CA ASP A 76 -12.29 20.07 -32.54
C ASP A 76 -12.87 19.86 -33.96
N ALA A 77 -13.71 18.85 -34.16
CA ALA A 77 -14.39 18.62 -35.43
C ALA A 77 -15.32 19.80 -35.79
N ASN A 78 -16.07 20.32 -34.83
CA ASN A 78 -16.96 21.47 -35.03
C ASN A 78 -16.17 22.76 -35.35
N ILE A 79 -15.04 23.00 -34.68
CA ILE A 79 -14.14 24.12 -34.98
C ILE A 79 -13.62 24.00 -36.43
N ALA A 80 -13.11 22.83 -36.81
CA ALA A 80 -12.58 22.60 -38.15
C ALA A 80 -13.66 22.82 -39.23
N LEU A 81 -14.88 22.33 -38.99
CA LEU A 81 -16.01 22.54 -39.91
C LEU A 81 -16.35 24.02 -40.07
N LEU A 82 -16.43 24.80 -38.99
CA LEU A 82 -16.73 26.24 -39.05
C LEU A 82 -15.60 27.06 -39.69
N GLU A 83 -14.36 26.67 -39.46
CA GLU A 83 -13.18 27.30 -40.08
C GLU A 83 -13.10 27.02 -41.59
N LEU A 84 -13.52 25.83 -42.04
CA LEU A 84 -13.57 25.46 -43.47
C LEU A 84 -14.78 26.04 -44.22
N SER A 85 -15.93 26.16 -43.54
CA SER A 85 -17.20 26.56 -44.17
C SER A 85 -17.46 28.07 -44.18
N SER A 86 -16.69 28.88 -43.44
CA SER A 86 -16.95 30.32 -43.32
C SER A 86 -15.91 31.21 -44.01
N SER A 87 -16.38 32.09 -44.88
CA SER A 87 -15.60 33.20 -45.41
C SER A 87 -15.71 34.42 -44.48
N LYS A 88 -14.90 34.44 -43.40
CA LYS A 88 -14.64 35.62 -42.53
C LYS A 88 -15.87 36.38 -41.99
N LYS A 89 -16.99 35.70 -41.73
CA LYS A 89 -18.13 36.33 -41.04
C LYS A 89 -17.84 36.46 -39.55
N LYS A 90 -18.08 37.65 -38.99
CA LYS A 90 -17.88 37.94 -37.55
C LYS A 90 -18.61 36.96 -36.63
N THR A 91 -19.85 36.61 -36.99
CA THR A 91 -20.67 35.63 -36.25
C THR A 91 -20.02 34.26 -36.15
N THR A 92 -19.36 33.78 -37.21
CA THR A 92 -18.69 32.47 -37.19
C THR A 92 -17.38 32.50 -36.41
N GLN A 93 -16.66 33.64 -36.42
CA GLN A 93 -15.49 33.82 -35.57
C GLN A 93 -15.86 33.82 -34.07
N ASP A 94 -16.96 34.47 -33.70
CA ASP A 94 -17.43 34.50 -32.32
C ASP A 94 -17.83 33.09 -31.84
N GLU A 95 -18.47 32.28 -32.69
CA GLU A 95 -18.83 30.89 -32.41
C GLU A 95 -17.60 29.98 -32.26
N VAL A 96 -16.61 30.12 -33.16
CA VAL A 96 -15.31 29.42 -33.03
C VAL A 96 -14.60 29.80 -31.73
N ALA A 97 -14.63 31.08 -31.34
CA ALA A 97 -14.03 31.53 -30.09
C ALA A 97 -14.75 30.95 -28.85
N LEU A 98 -16.07 30.77 -28.90
CA LEU A 98 -16.83 30.09 -27.85
C LEU A 98 -16.46 28.60 -27.76
N LEU A 99 -16.43 27.90 -28.89
CA LEU A 99 -16.07 26.47 -28.94
C LEU A 99 -14.64 26.23 -28.44
N LYS A 100 -13.69 27.11 -28.75
CA LYS A 100 -12.31 27.04 -28.22
C LYS A 100 -12.30 27.16 -26.69
N ARG A 101 -13.05 28.12 -26.11
CA ARG A 101 -13.16 28.26 -24.65
C ARG A 101 -13.82 27.05 -24.00
N GLU A 102 -14.84 26.47 -24.61
CA GLU A 102 -15.46 25.24 -24.10
C GLU A 102 -14.51 24.05 -24.15
N LYS A 103 -13.75 23.91 -25.23
CA LYS A 103 -12.70 22.89 -25.34
C LYS A 103 -11.65 23.05 -24.24
N ASP A 104 -11.16 24.27 -24.01
CA ASP A 104 -10.13 24.52 -22.99
C ASP A 104 -10.62 24.11 -21.59
N ARG A 105 -11.92 24.30 -21.29
CA ARG A 105 -12.54 23.81 -20.05
C ARG A 105 -12.55 22.28 -19.99
N LEU A 106 -12.91 21.60 -21.07
CA LEU A 106 -12.91 20.13 -21.13
C LEU A 106 -11.49 19.56 -21.00
N VAL A 107 -10.50 20.19 -21.63
CA VAL A 107 -9.08 19.83 -21.50
C VAL A 107 -8.60 19.99 -20.06
N HIS A 108 -9.01 21.06 -19.38
CA HIS A 108 -8.70 21.25 -17.97
C HIS A 108 -9.33 20.16 -17.09
N GLN A 109 -10.59 19.79 -17.34
CA GLN A 109 -11.25 18.68 -16.65
C GLN A 109 -10.56 17.33 -16.90
N LEU A 110 -10.08 17.08 -18.12
CA LEU A 110 -9.32 15.88 -18.46
C LEU A 110 -8.01 15.81 -17.69
N LYS A 111 -7.24 16.91 -17.65
CA LYS A 111 -6.00 16.99 -16.85
C LYS A 111 -6.26 16.71 -15.37
N GLN A 112 -7.30 17.32 -14.81
CA GLN A 112 -7.69 17.10 -13.41
C GLN A 112 -8.12 15.64 -13.18
N GLN A 113 -8.86 15.03 -14.10
CA GLN A 113 -9.24 13.62 -14.01
C GLN A 113 -8.00 12.71 -14.04
N THR A 114 -7.03 12.98 -14.91
CA THR A 114 -5.80 12.19 -15.02
C THR A 114 -4.97 12.26 -13.73
N GLN A 115 -4.84 13.47 -13.17
CA GLN A 115 -4.17 13.68 -11.89
C GLN A 115 -4.89 12.95 -10.73
N ASN A 116 -6.21 13.05 -10.67
CA ASN A 116 -7.00 12.34 -9.66
C ASN A 116 -6.88 10.81 -9.79
N ARG A 117 -6.80 10.29 -11.02
CA ARG A 117 -6.59 8.86 -11.28
C ARG A 117 -5.21 8.41 -10.77
N MET A 118 -4.16 9.16 -11.07
CA MET A 118 -2.80 8.86 -10.56
C MET A 118 -2.75 8.87 -9.03
N LYS A 119 -3.40 9.86 -8.39
CA LYS A 119 -3.47 9.93 -6.93
C LYS A 119 -4.16 8.70 -6.33
N LEU A 120 -5.31 8.30 -6.88
CA LEU A 120 -6.02 7.11 -6.41
C LEU A 120 -5.22 5.82 -6.63
N ILE A 121 -4.47 5.70 -7.72
CA ILE A 121 -3.61 4.52 -7.94
C ILE A 121 -2.51 4.46 -6.87
N ALA A 122 -1.89 5.59 -6.54
CA ALA A 122 -0.90 5.66 -5.45
C ALA A 122 -1.50 5.28 -4.09
N ASP A 123 -2.67 5.80 -3.76
CA ASP A 123 -3.35 5.52 -2.49
C ASP A 123 -3.81 4.05 -2.34
N ASN A 124 -3.97 3.30 -3.45
CA ASN A 124 -4.39 1.88 -3.42
C ASN A 124 -3.20 0.89 -3.35
N TYR A 125 -1.96 1.30 -3.62
CA TYR A 125 -0.79 0.41 -3.54
C TYR A 125 -0.43 0.02 -2.09
N GLU A 126 -0.84 0.81 -1.09
CA GLU A 126 -0.59 0.48 0.32
C GLU A 126 -1.51 -0.64 0.86
N ASP A 127 -2.72 -0.83 0.31
CA ASP A 127 -3.67 -1.85 0.80
C ASP A 127 -3.27 -3.29 0.39
N ASP A 128 -2.61 -3.46 -0.77
CA ASP A 128 -2.16 -4.78 -1.24
C ASP A 128 -0.86 -5.24 -0.53
N HIS A 129 0.02 -4.33 -0.11
CA HIS A 129 1.23 -4.69 0.67
C HIS A 129 0.90 -5.15 2.10
N LEU A 130 -0.19 -4.66 2.70
CA LEU A 130 -0.62 -5.08 4.05
C LEU A 130 -1.29 -6.46 4.06
N LYS A 131 -1.66 -7.01 2.89
CA LYS A 131 -2.36 -8.31 2.77
C LYS A 131 -1.54 -9.44 2.17
N ALA A 132 -0.52 -9.15 1.35
CA ALA A 132 0.45 -10.17 0.98
C ALA A 132 1.11 -10.80 2.24
N SER A 133 1.25 -10.03 3.32
CA SER A 133 1.75 -10.52 4.62
C SER A 133 0.71 -11.24 5.50
N ASN A 134 -0.58 -11.24 5.14
CA ASN A 134 -1.66 -11.76 6.01
C ASN A 134 -2.50 -12.90 5.41
N SER A 135 -2.25 -13.34 4.17
CA SER A 135 -3.12 -14.36 3.53
C SER A 135 -2.72 -15.83 3.74
N ASP A 136 -1.65 -16.12 4.50
CA ASP A 136 -1.30 -17.50 4.87
C ASP A 136 -1.44 -17.72 6.38
N GLN A 137 -2.68 -17.70 6.87
CA GLN A 137 -3.02 -18.38 8.13
C GLN A 137 -3.67 -19.74 7.83
N THR A 138 -2.97 -20.56 7.05
CA THR A 138 -2.98 -22.00 7.32
C THR A 138 -1.82 -22.28 8.28
N ASN A 139 -1.96 -23.26 9.18
CA ASN A 139 -1.08 -23.55 10.32
C ASN A 139 0.37 -23.99 9.96
N HIS A 140 1.01 -23.39 8.96
CA HIS A 140 2.40 -23.63 8.59
C HIS A 140 3.19 -22.33 8.68
N LYS A 141 4.08 -22.31 9.67
CA LYS A 141 5.10 -21.29 9.81
C LYS A 141 5.87 -21.16 8.48
N PRO A 142 6.03 -19.95 7.90
CA PRO A 142 6.71 -19.77 6.63
C PRO A 142 8.13 -20.35 6.71
N SER A 143 8.54 -21.06 5.65
CA SER A 143 9.89 -21.65 5.60
C SER A 143 10.94 -20.53 5.63
N PRO A 144 12.12 -20.73 6.25
CA PRO A 144 13.22 -19.76 6.23
C PRO A 144 13.53 -19.19 4.84
N ASP A 145 13.43 -20.03 3.80
CA ASP A 145 13.65 -19.65 2.40
C ASP A 145 12.64 -18.60 1.88
N GLN A 146 11.47 -18.47 2.51
CA GLN A 146 10.45 -17.48 2.14
C GLN A 146 10.65 -16.13 2.85
N ILE A 147 11.35 -16.10 3.99
CA ILE A 147 11.54 -14.87 4.81
C ILE A 147 12.82 -14.11 4.41
N ILE A 148 13.84 -14.83 3.95
CA ILE A 148 15.14 -14.23 3.58
C ILE A 148 15.04 -13.23 2.40
N PRO A 149 14.32 -13.51 1.30
CA PRO A 149 14.25 -12.55 0.18
C PRO A 149 13.61 -11.21 0.57
N PRO A 150 12.44 -11.15 1.27
CA PRO A 150 11.89 -9.90 1.77
C PRO A 150 12.83 -9.11 2.68
N LEU A 151 13.59 -9.79 3.55
CA LEU A 151 14.60 -9.18 4.41
C LEU A 151 15.72 -8.49 3.62
N ILE A 152 16.21 -9.15 2.57
CA ILE A 152 17.26 -8.59 1.69
C ILE A 152 16.72 -7.35 0.98
N ASP A 153 15.52 -7.44 0.39
CA ASP A 153 14.89 -6.34 -0.34
C ASP A 153 14.65 -5.13 0.60
N LEU A 154 14.14 -5.36 1.80
CA LEU A 154 13.97 -4.31 2.83
C LEU A 154 15.30 -3.65 3.18
N ASN A 155 16.36 -4.43 3.38
CA ASN A 155 17.67 -3.88 3.72
C ASN A 155 18.28 -3.05 2.57
N GLN A 156 18.12 -3.50 1.32
CA GLN A 156 18.56 -2.73 0.15
C GLN A 156 17.77 -1.43 -0.01
N ASN A 157 16.45 -1.48 0.14
CA ASN A 157 15.58 -0.31 0.08
C ASN A 157 15.92 0.71 1.18
N ARG A 158 16.14 0.22 2.40
CA ARG A 158 16.62 1.05 3.52
C ARG A 158 17.94 1.75 3.19
N SER A 159 18.87 1.05 2.55
CA SER A 159 20.17 1.61 2.18
C SER A 159 20.04 2.72 1.13
N LYS A 160 19.19 2.52 0.12
CA LYS A 160 18.84 3.57 -0.87
C LYS A 160 18.18 4.78 -0.19
N LEU A 161 17.25 4.54 0.73
CA LEU A 161 16.55 5.59 1.46
C LEU A 161 17.51 6.42 2.33
N LYS A 162 18.47 5.78 3.01
CA LYS A 162 19.52 6.49 3.77
C LYS A 162 20.38 7.38 2.87
N LEU A 163 20.78 6.89 1.70
CA LEU A 163 21.54 7.68 0.73
C LEU A 163 20.73 8.89 0.25
N TYR A 164 19.45 8.70 -0.03
CA TYR A 164 18.54 9.76 -0.44
C TYR A 164 18.39 10.83 0.65
N ILE A 165 18.10 10.43 1.89
CA ILE A 165 18.02 11.33 3.05
C ILE A 165 19.35 12.09 3.23
N SER A 166 20.49 11.40 3.13
CA SER A 166 21.81 12.04 3.24
C SER A 166 22.03 13.09 2.17
N HIS A 167 21.60 12.84 0.94
CA HIS A 167 21.71 13.80 -0.16
C HIS A 167 20.83 15.03 0.08
N LEU A 168 19.56 14.83 0.44
CA LEU A 168 18.65 15.93 0.79
C LEU A 168 19.19 16.78 1.94
N THR A 169 19.73 16.13 2.97
CA THR A 169 20.31 16.80 4.14
C THR A 169 21.50 17.68 3.74
N ALA A 170 22.34 17.22 2.80
CA ALA A 170 23.47 17.99 2.29
C ALA A 170 23.00 19.22 1.50
N LEU A 171 22.02 19.06 0.60
CA LEU A 171 21.42 20.18 -0.14
C LEU A 171 20.79 21.23 0.79
N CYS A 172 20.14 20.78 1.87
CA CYS A 172 19.61 21.69 2.90
C CYS A 172 20.73 22.46 3.58
N HIS A 173 21.80 21.78 4.00
CA HIS A 173 22.95 22.41 4.66
C HIS A 173 23.64 23.46 3.78
N GLU A 174 23.74 23.21 2.47
CA GLU A 174 24.34 24.16 1.52
C GLU A 174 23.49 25.43 1.35
N ARG A 175 22.17 25.33 1.51
CA ARG A 175 21.26 26.49 1.45
C ARG A 175 21.17 27.23 2.78
N ASP A 176 20.78 26.53 3.84
CA ASP A 176 20.73 27.05 5.20
C ASP A 176 20.84 25.89 6.21
N PRO A 177 21.91 25.87 7.03
CA PRO A 177 22.13 24.85 8.05
C PRO A 177 21.00 24.71 9.09
N HIS A 178 20.14 25.70 9.25
CA HIS A 178 19.10 25.70 10.30
C HIS A 178 17.79 25.02 9.86
N ILE A 179 17.60 24.71 8.57
CA ILE A 179 16.35 24.14 8.03
C ILE A 179 15.99 22.81 8.73
N LEU A 180 16.99 21.99 9.04
CA LEU A 180 16.81 20.67 9.65
C LEU A 180 17.19 20.64 11.14
N GLN A 181 17.39 21.80 11.78
CA GLN A 181 17.89 21.86 13.16
C GLN A 181 16.98 21.15 14.17
N ASP A 182 15.67 21.18 13.93
CA ASP A 182 14.67 20.57 14.80
C ASP A 182 14.41 19.09 14.49
N LEU A 183 15.07 18.54 13.46
CA LEU A 183 14.93 17.13 13.06
C LEU A 183 16.15 16.32 13.49
N ALA A 184 15.92 15.35 14.37
CA ALA A 184 16.94 14.37 14.77
C ALA A 184 16.75 13.05 14.00
N PRO A 185 17.81 12.49 13.39
CA PRO A 185 17.72 11.20 12.73
C PRO A 185 17.44 10.06 13.72
N PRO A 186 16.59 9.09 13.35
CA PRO A 186 16.28 7.93 14.20
C PRO A 186 17.49 7.00 14.35
N SER A 187 17.51 6.15 15.37
CA SER A 187 18.57 5.16 15.59
C SER A 187 18.81 4.25 14.39
N ALA A 188 17.73 3.91 13.67
CA ALA A 188 17.77 3.13 12.44
C ALA A 188 18.65 3.76 11.35
N TYR A 189 18.78 5.10 11.32
CA TYR A 189 19.60 5.83 10.35
C TYR A 189 21.09 5.51 10.50
N HIS A 190 21.57 5.40 11.73
CA HIS A 190 22.99 5.20 12.03
C HIS A 190 23.45 3.75 11.98
N ARG A 191 22.54 2.78 11.88
CA ARG A 191 22.89 1.36 11.76
C ARG A 191 23.70 1.11 10.47
N SER A 192 24.93 0.63 10.60
CA SER A 192 25.80 0.32 9.46
C SER A 192 25.30 -0.89 8.68
N GLN A 193 25.57 -0.91 7.37
CA GLN A 193 25.42 -2.10 6.55
C GLN A 193 26.46 -3.13 7.03
N GLN A 194 26.01 -4.37 7.27
CA GLN A 194 26.88 -5.45 7.69
C GLN A 194 27.09 -6.36 6.49
N ASP A 195 28.30 -6.32 5.91
CA ASP A 195 28.64 -7.00 4.64
C ASP A 195 28.46 -8.54 4.72
N ALA A 196 28.45 -9.11 5.92
CA ALA A 196 28.24 -10.53 6.18
C ALA A 196 26.78 -10.88 6.59
N TRP A 197 25.86 -9.90 6.62
CA TRP A 197 24.50 -10.10 7.13
C TRP A 197 23.72 -11.13 6.30
N GLU A 198 23.87 -11.15 4.97
CA GLU A 198 23.21 -12.12 4.11
C GLU A 198 23.65 -13.57 4.41
N GLU A 199 24.93 -13.78 4.72
CA GLU A 199 25.45 -15.10 5.13
C GLU A 199 25.03 -15.49 6.56
N GLU A 200 24.78 -14.50 7.41
CA GLU A 200 24.26 -14.71 8.77
C GLU A 200 22.77 -15.10 8.73
N LEU A 201 21.97 -14.48 7.86
CA LEU A 201 20.55 -14.82 7.67
C LEU A 201 20.35 -16.30 7.32
N GLN A 202 21.22 -16.86 6.50
CA GLN A 202 21.18 -18.29 6.11
C GLN A 202 21.43 -19.25 7.29
N LYS A 203 21.96 -18.76 8.42
CA LYS A 203 22.30 -19.55 9.62
C LYS A 203 21.29 -19.36 10.76
N MET A 204 20.32 -18.46 10.61
CA MET A 204 19.35 -18.12 11.66
C MET A 204 18.19 -19.13 11.71
N SER A 205 17.59 -19.30 12.89
CA SER A 205 16.37 -20.08 13.04
C SER A 205 15.15 -19.33 12.46
N PRO A 206 14.05 -20.03 12.13
CA PRO A 206 12.83 -19.39 11.65
C PRO A 206 12.30 -18.30 12.60
N GLU A 207 12.33 -18.54 13.91
CA GLU A 207 11.93 -17.55 14.94
C GLU A 207 12.82 -16.30 14.93
N GLN A 208 14.12 -16.49 14.71
CA GLN A 208 15.07 -15.40 14.65
C GLN A 208 14.88 -14.58 13.36
N LEU A 209 14.62 -15.23 12.23
CA LEU A 209 14.31 -14.58 10.96
C LEU A 209 13.02 -13.76 11.02
N GLU A 210 11.97 -14.29 11.66
CA GLU A 210 10.72 -13.54 11.88
C GLU A 210 10.97 -12.30 12.75
N SER A 211 11.71 -12.44 13.85
CA SER A 211 12.06 -11.31 14.71
C SER A 211 12.91 -10.25 14.01
N GLU A 212 13.86 -10.67 13.15
CA GLU A 212 14.65 -9.76 12.34
C GLU A 212 13.79 -9.06 11.28
N LEU A 213 12.84 -9.76 10.67
CA LEU A 213 11.91 -9.17 9.69
C LEU A 213 11.08 -8.07 10.34
N GLU A 214 10.45 -8.35 11.49
CA GLU A 214 9.68 -7.35 12.23
C GLU A 214 10.54 -6.14 12.64
N GLN A 215 11.81 -6.39 13.00
CA GLN A 215 12.74 -5.32 13.33
C GLN A 215 13.10 -4.48 12.10
N CYS A 216 13.41 -5.12 10.97
CA CYS A 216 13.72 -4.43 9.71
C CYS A 216 12.54 -3.60 9.21
N GLU A 217 11.31 -4.13 9.29
CA GLU A 217 10.09 -3.41 8.92
C GLU A 217 9.88 -2.17 9.79
N ARG A 218 10.05 -2.30 11.11
CA ARG A 218 9.95 -1.16 12.05
C ARG A 218 10.99 -0.08 11.77
N GLU A 219 12.24 -0.48 11.58
CA GLU A 219 13.33 0.44 11.26
C GLU A 219 13.15 1.11 9.88
N SER A 220 12.56 0.40 8.93
CA SER A 220 12.20 0.95 7.61
C SER A 220 11.10 2.01 7.74
N ALA A 221 10.07 1.74 8.55
CA ALA A 221 8.98 2.68 8.81
C ALA A 221 9.48 3.96 9.51
N GLU A 222 10.33 3.84 10.54
CA GLU A 222 10.95 4.99 11.22
C GLU A 222 11.77 5.85 10.25
N LEU A 223 12.52 5.20 9.33
CA LEU A 223 13.30 5.92 8.32
C LEU A 223 12.44 6.60 7.27
N GLN A 224 11.34 5.98 6.87
CA GLN A 224 10.37 6.57 5.95
C GLN A 224 9.71 7.81 6.56
N GLU A 225 9.31 7.74 7.82
CA GLU A 225 8.73 8.88 8.55
C GLU A 225 9.74 10.03 8.70
N TYR A 226 11.01 9.71 8.97
CA TYR A 226 12.07 10.71 8.99
C TYR A 226 12.30 11.35 7.61
N ALA A 227 12.36 10.56 6.54
CA ALA A 227 12.47 11.08 5.18
C ALA A 227 11.32 12.04 4.82
N ASN A 228 10.09 11.65 5.15
CA ASN A 228 8.91 12.49 4.95
C ASN A 228 9.00 13.80 5.73
N SER A 229 9.50 13.76 6.96
CA SER A 229 9.72 14.95 7.80
C SER A 229 10.76 15.89 7.18
N VAL A 230 11.87 15.34 6.65
CA VAL A 230 12.88 16.12 5.93
C VAL A 230 12.28 16.77 4.69
N LEU A 231 11.55 16.01 3.87
CA LEU A 231 10.88 16.54 2.67
C LEU A 231 9.88 17.65 3.00
N GLN A 232 9.14 17.52 4.11
CA GLN A 232 8.22 18.54 4.57
C GLN A 232 8.95 19.83 4.97
N GLN A 233 10.05 19.73 5.73
CA GLN A 233 10.86 20.91 6.07
C GLN A 233 11.42 21.61 4.83
N ILE A 234 11.85 20.83 3.83
CA ILE A 234 12.31 21.38 2.55
C ILE A 234 11.17 22.09 1.83
N ALA A 235 9.98 21.49 1.75
CA ALA A 235 8.82 22.09 1.09
C ALA A 235 8.43 23.43 1.73
N ASP A 236 8.54 23.54 3.05
CA ASP A 236 8.16 24.74 3.80
C ASP A 236 9.21 25.86 3.72
N HIS A 237 10.50 25.53 3.63
CA HIS A 237 11.58 26.51 3.72
C HIS A 237 12.34 26.77 2.40
N CYS A 238 12.50 25.75 1.56
CA CYS A 238 13.30 25.80 0.32
C CYS A 238 12.75 24.84 -0.76
N PRO A 239 11.54 25.11 -1.29
CA PRO A 239 10.87 24.21 -2.25
C PRO A 239 11.62 24.04 -3.58
N ASP A 240 12.52 24.96 -3.92
CA ASP A 240 13.39 24.89 -5.10
C ASP A 240 14.35 23.69 -5.07
N ILE A 241 14.72 23.20 -3.87
CA ILE A 241 15.51 21.97 -3.72
C ILE A 241 14.71 20.76 -4.24
N LEU A 242 13.40 20.71 -4.00
CA LEU A 242 12.55 19.63 -4.52
C LEU A 242 12.48 19.67 -6.04
N GLU A 243 12.39 20.87 -6.63
CA GLU A 243 12.39 21.05 -8.09
C GLU A 243 13.72 20.58 -8.70
N GLN A 244 14.86 20.91 -8.08
CA GLN A 244 16.18 20.42 -8.52
C GLN A 244 16.29 18.90 -8.48
N VAL A 245 15.81 18.27 -7.40
CA VAL A 245 15.81 16.81 -7.26
C VAL A 245 14.91 16.15 -8.29
N VAL A 246 13.71 16.70 -8.54
CA VAL A 246 12.79 16.18 -9.57
C VAL A 246 13.42 16.28 -10.96
N ASN A 247 13.99 17.43 -11.31
CA ASN A 247 14.65 17.62 -12.61
C ASN A 247 15.84 16.65 -12.79
N ALA A 248 16.65 16.44 -11.75
CA ALA A 248 17.77 15.49 -11.80
C ALA A 248 17.30 14.04 -11.99
N LEU A 249 16.15 13.66 -11.40
CA LEU A 249 15.54 12.36 -11.61
C LEU A 249 14.96 12.20 -13.02
N GLU A 250 14.34 13.25 -13.57
CA GLU A 250 13.82 13.26 -14.94
C GLU A 250 14.94 13.20 -16.00
N GLU A 251 16.10 13.82 -15.75
CA GLU A 251 17.27 13.76 -16.63
C GLU A 251 18.03 12.42 -16.55
N SER A 252 17.80 11.62 -15.50
CA SER A 252 18.43 10.32 -15.28
C SER A 252 17.63 9.13 -15.84
N CYS A 253 16.45 9.38 -16.43
CA CYS A 253 15.58 8.38 -17.08
C CYS A 253 15.64 8.45 -18.60
#